data_AF-A0A024VYY0-F1
#
_entry.id   AF-A0A024VYY0-F1
#
_cell.length_a   1.000
_cell.length_b   1.000
_cell.length_c   1.000
_cell.angle_alpha   90.00
_cell.angle_beta   90.00
_cell.angle_gamma   90.00
#
_symmetry.space_group_name_H-M   'P 1'
#
loop_
_entity.id
_entity.type
_entity.pdbx_description
1 polymer ?
#
loop_
_entity_poly.entity_id
_entity_poly.type
_entity_poly.pdbx_seq_one_letter_code
_entity_poly.pdbx_strand_id
1 'polypeptide(L)'
;DCRGKEGDKKNCSGDGLRCDEKVPENEKIYEGFHCPSCANSCRFYKKWIEGKKIEFHKQSNAYSNQKEKAESNNGATNNKEFLEKLKQYESIHLFLDSLKNGPCKNNNDESGTVKTENSHIKFDDAKTFVHTNLCDPCSKFKIKCENGYCSGGDGDTKEKCDGKTDISAEDIETIGKSPAELIMRISDNGSNGFEGDGLQQACGSANIFKGIREDKWKCRNVCGVHICKRENEGDKKYITMKELLKRWLEYFFQDYNRIQKKLKPCTKNDKGSKCIKGCVEKWIEEKRKEWKTINDNYLKKYKSGDDGGNNLTNFLEQLQSLTELDKVMQPCESLDKFKALLKCNDTDSSKK
;
A
#
# COMPACT_ATOMS: atom_id res chain seq x y z
N ASP A 1 10.54 -11.34 -10.44
CA ASP A 1 9.10 -11.09 -10.62
C ASP A 1 8.75 -9.84 -11.41
N CYS A 2 9.26 -8.66 -11.04
CA CYS A 2 8.85 -7.37 -11.62
C CYS A 2 9.56 -6.99 -12.92
N ARG A 3 10.82 -7.42 -13.10
CA ARG A 3 11.57 -7.26 -14.35
C ARG A 3 11.94 -8.63 -14.92
N GLY A 4 11.86 -8.76 -16.23
CA GLY A 4 12.33 -9.92 -16.98
C GLY A 4 13.86 -10.00 -17.04
N LYS A 5 14.38 -11.11 -17.56
CA LYS A 5 15.82 -11.23 -17.86
C LYS A 5 16.20 -10.35 -19.06
N GLU A 6 17.49 -10.17 -19.32
CA GLU A 6 17.94 -9.50 -20.56
C GLU A 6 17.28 -10.14 -21.79
N GLY A 7 16.56 -9.32 -22.57
CA GLY A 7 15.75 -9.77 -23.72
C GLY A 7 14.26 -9.97 -23.45
N ASP A 8 13.83 -10.11 -22.20
CA ASP A 8 12.40 -10.17 -21.84
C ASP A 8 11.81 -8.76 -21.74
N LYS A 9 10.66 -8.54 -22.41
CA LYS A 9 9.91 -7.28 -22.33
C LYS A 9 9.14 -7.10 -21.01
N LYS A 10 9.25 -8.05 -20.07
CA LYS A 10 8.47 -8.06 -18.83
C LYS A 10 8.84 -6.87 -17.96
N ASN A 11 7.94 -5.91 -17.88
CA ASN A 11 8.04 -4.75 -17.01
C ASN A 11 6.70 -4.54 -16.30
N CYS A 12 6.68 -4.72 -14.98
CA CYS A 12 5.46 -4.68 -14.18
C CYS A 12 5.53 -3.57 -13.13
N SER A 13 4.39 -2.94 -12.84
CA SER A 13 4.23 -2.09 -11.66
C SER A 13 4.19 -2.92 -10.38
N GLY A 14 4.55 -2.31 -9.25
CA GLY A 14 4.38 -2.94 -7.93
C GLY A 14 2.92 -3.19 -7.53
N ASP A 15 1.95 -2.67 -8.28
CA ASP A 15 0.53 -2.98 -8.10
C ASP A 15 0.03 -4.11 -9.02
N GLY A 16 0.87 -4.57 -9.96
CA GLY A 16 0.61 -5.70 -10.83
C GLY A 16 0.14 -5.35 -12.25
N LEU A 17 0.19 -4.06 -12.62
CA LEU A 17 -0.04 -3.62 -13.99
C LEU A 17 1.17 -4.00 -14.85
N ARG A 18 0.92 -4.40 -16.09
CA ARG A 18 1.98 -4.72 -17.05
C ARG A 18 2.27 -3.51 -17.93
N CYS A 19 3.41 -2.86 -17.72
CA CYS A 19 3.76 -1.58 -18.34
C CYS A 19 4.08 -1.70 -19.84
N ASP A 20 4.44 -2.89 -20.32
CA ASP A 20 4.65 -3.16 -21.75
C ASP A 20 3.35 -3.47 -22.51
N GLU A 21 2.23 -3.63 -21.80
CA GLU A 21 0.91 -3.90 -22.37
C GLU A 21 -0.02 -2.69 -22.24
N LYS A 22 -1.15 -2.78 -22.95
CA LYS A 22 -2.21 -1.77 -22.89
C LYS A 22 -2.88 -1.83 -21.53
N VAL A 23 -3.18 -0.65 -20.98
CA VAL A 23 -3.98 -0.56 -19.77
C VAL A 23 -5.40 -1.10 -20.07
N PRO A 24 -5.98 -1.90 -19.16
CA PRO A 24 -7.37 -2.31 -19.29
C PRO A 24 -8.29 -1.09 -19.40
N GLU A 25 -9.31 -1.21 -20.24
CA GLU A 25 -10.39 -0.22 -20.32
C GLU A 25 -11.08 -0.11 -18.95
N ASN A 26 -11.65 1.06 -18.62
CA ASN A 26 -12.26 1.27 -17.30
C ASN A 26 -13.41 0.29 -17.01
N GLU A 27 -14.15 -0.13 -18.04
CA GLU A 27 -15.22 -1.15 -17.95
C GLU A 27 -14.67 -2.52 -17.50
N LYS A 28 -13.40 -2.79 -17.85
CA LYS A 28 -12.65 -4.00 -17.51
C LYS A 28 -11.83 -3.84 -16.23
N ILE A 29 -12.18 -2.89 -15.37
CA ILE A 29 -11.48 -2.66 -14.09
C ILE A 29 -11.41 -3.91 -13.21
N TYR A 30 -12.40 -4.81 -13.35
CA TYR A 30 -12.52 -6.04 -12.56
C TYR A 30 -11.75 -7.24 -13.13
N GLU A 31 -11.19 -7.13 -14.35
CA GLU A 31 -10.36 -8.20 -14.94
C GLU A 31 -9.06 -8.42 -14.14
N GLY A 32 -8.40 -9.56 -14.41
CA GLY A 32 -7.08 -9.92 -13.92
C GLY A 32 -6.06 -8.79 -13.93
N PHE A 33 -5.20 -8.69 -12.92
CA PHE A 33 -3.88 -8.11 -13.12
C PHE A 33 -2.99 -9.11 -13.87
N HIS A 34 -2.21 -8.63 -14.85
CA HIS A 34 -1.33 -9.49 -15.66
C HIS A 34 0.04 -9.74 -15.03
N CYS A 35 0.39 -9.00 -13.96
CA CYS A 35 1.62 -9.20 -13.19
C CYS A 35 1.37 -9.42 -11.67
N PRO A 36 0.53 -10.39 -11.26
CA PRO A 36 0.19 -10.57 -9.85
C PRO A 36 1.41 -11.02 -9.02
N SER A 37 2.37 -11.73 -9.61
CA SER A 37 3.61 -12.13 -8.92
C SER A 37 4.48 -10.94 -8.52
N CYS A 38 4.61 -9.93 -9.38
CA CYS A 38 5.31 -8.70 -9.01
C CYS A 38 4.60 -7.98 -7.87
N ALA A 39 3.27 -7.83 -7.96
CA ALA A 39 2.47 -7.19 -6.92
C ALA A 39 2.65 -7.87 -5.56
N ASN A 40 2.62 -9.20 -5.55
CA ASN A 40 2.81 -10.00 -4.34
C ASN A 40 4.22 -9.82 -3.75
N SER A 41 5.27 -9.92 -4.58
CA SER A 41 6.65 -9.74 -4.13
C SER A 41 6.92 -8.32 -3.63
N CYS A 42 6.39 -7.30 -4.29
CA CYS A 42 6.47 -5.91 -3.84
C CYS A 42 5.78 -5.70 -2.49
N ARG A 43 4.60 -6.30 -2.31
CA ARG A 43 3.88 -6.25 -1.03
C ARG A 43 4.64 -6.95 0.09
N PHE A 44 5.22 -8.13 -0.17
CA PHE A 44 6.04 -8.83 0.83
C PHE A 44 7.28 -8.04 1.20
N TYR A 45 7.99 -7.50 0.20
CA TYR A 45 9.16 -6.65 0.43
C TYR A 45 8.80 -5.41 1.24
N LYS A 46 7.70 -4.72 0.90
CA LYS A 46 7.22 -3.54 1.64
C LYS A 46 6.93 -3.88 3.12
N LYS A 47 6.27 -5.01 3.39
CA LYS A 47 6.03 -5.47 4.78
C LYS A 47 7.34 -5.80 5.51
N TRP A 48 8.27 -6.46 4.83
CA TRP A 48 9.56 -6.83 5.41
C TRP A 48 10.43 -5.61 5.72
N ILE A 49 10.57 -4.68 4.79
CA ILE A 49 11.41 -3.48 4.98
C ILE A 49 10.86 -2.55 6.06
N GLU A 50 9.53 -2.40 6.14
CA GLU A 50 8.88 -1.66 7.23
C GLU A 50 9.10 -2.33 8.59
N GLY A 51 9.05 -3.67 8.63
CA GLY A 51 9.44 -4.44 9.82
C GLY A 51 10.89 -4.18 10.24
N LYS A 52 11.81 -4.17 9.27
CA LYS A 52 13.23 -3.87 9.50
C LYS A 52 13.46 -2.45 9.99
N LYS A 53 12.70 -1.48 9.48
CA LYS A 53 12.70 -0.09 9.99
C LYS A 53 12.34 -0.03 11.47
N ILE A 54 11.25 -0.69 11.85
CA ILE A 54 10.79 -0.72 13.25
C ILE A 54 11.82 -1.41 14.16
N GLU A 55 12.41 -2.52 13.72
CA GLU A 55 13.49 -3.22 14.45
C GLU A 55 14.70 -2.32 14.65
N PHE A 56 15.15 -1.64 13.58
CA PHE A 56 16.26 -0.70 13.61
C PHE A 56 16.03 0.43 14.62
N HIS A 57 14.88 1.12 14.56
CA HIS A 57 14.61 2.20 15.52
C HIS A 57 14.58 1.71 16.96
N LYS A 58 14.01 0.53 17.23
CA LYS A 58 14.01 -0.04 18.59
C LYS A 58 15.42 -0.30 19.10
N GLN A 59 16.28 -0.88 18.27
CA GLN A 59 17.67 -1.16 18.62
C GLN A 59 18.48 0.14 18.78
N SER A 60 18.32 1.08 17.84
CA SER A 60 18.97 2.39 17.86
C SER A 60 18.62 3.18 19.12
N ASN A 61 17.33 3.27 19.47
CA ASN A 61 16.87 3.97 20.68
C ASN A 61 17.31 3.28 21.97
N ALA A 62 17.54 1.97 21.96
CA ALA A 62 18.04 1.23 23.12
C ALA A 62 19.54 1.38 23.33
N TYR A 63 20.30 1.78 22.30
CA TYR A 63 21.77 1.74 22.29
C TYR A 63 22.40 2.47 23.47
N SER A 64 22.05 3.74 23.68
CA SER A 64 22.64 4.56 24.76
C SER A 64 22.42 3.95 26.15
N ASN A 65 21.19 3.53 26.45
CA ASN A 65 20.84 2.93 27.74
C ASN A 65 21.52 1.56 27.95
N GLN A 66 21.67 0.76 26.90
CA GLN A 66 22.36 -0.53 26.98
C GLN A 66 23.85 -0.36 27.20
N LYS A 67 24.46 0.64 26.55
CA LYS A 67 25.86 1.00 26.73
C LYS A 67 26.15 1.43 28.18
N GLU A 68 25.37 2.36 28.72
CA GLU A 68 25.53 2.84 30.11
C GLU A 68 25.40 1.69 31.13
N LYS A 69 24.44 0.80 30.91
CA LYS A 69 24.27 -0.41 31.73
C LYS A 69 25.45 -1.38 31.62
N ALA A 70 26.04 -1.51 30.43
CA ALA A 70 27.22 -2.35 30.23
C ALA A 70 28.44 -1.77 30.98
N GLU A 71 28.63 -0.46 30.93
CA GLU A 71 29.71 0.26 31.63
C GLU A 71 29.55 0.23 33.16
N SER A 72 28.31 0.23 33.66
CA SER A 72 28.02 0.21 35.10
C SER A 72 28.11 -1.19 35.72
N ASN A 73 27.95 -2.26 34.93
CA ASN A 73 28.01 -3.65 35.39
C ASN A 73 29.46 -4.18 35.44
N ASN A 74 30.24 -3.66 36.38
CA ASN A 74 31.64 -4.04 36.62
C ASN A 74 31.83 -5.43 37.29
N GLY A 75 30.77 -6.23 37.44
CA GLY A 75 30.80 -7.48 38.20
C GLY A 75 31.34 -8.71 37.44
N ALA A 76 31.49 -8.65 36.12
CA ALA A 76 31.97 -9.78 35.32
C ALA A 76 33.36 -9.50 34.72
N THR A 77 34.38 -10.15 35.27
CA THR A 77 35.79 -10.08 34.84
C THR A 77 36.01 -10.38 33.36
N ASN A 78 35.04 -11.01 32.69
CA ASN A 78 35.10 -11.46 31.29
C ASN A 78 34.73 -10.39 30.25
N ASN A 79 34.39 -9.16 30.64
CA ASN A 79 33.91 -8.12 29.70
C ASN A 79 34.88 -6.95 29.44
N LYS A 80 36.11 -6.97 29.98
CA LYS A 80 37.05 -5.82 29.82
C LYS A 80 37.34 -5.49 28.36
N GLU A 81 37.67 -6.48 27.53
CA GLU A 81 37.96 -6.28 26.10
C GLU A 81 36.74 -5.75 25.32
N PHE A 82 35.54 -6.23 25.67
CA PHE A 82 34.30 -5.74 25.07
C PHE A 82 34.04 -4.28 25.44
N LEU A 83 34.23 -3.92 26.72
CA LEU A 83 34.04 -2.55 27.19
C LEU A 83 35.07 -1.58 26.57
N GLU A 84 36.32 -2.00 26.41
CA GLU A 84 37.34 -1.20 25.72
C GLU A 84 36.97 -0.94 24.25
N LYS A 85 36.47 -1.95 23.54
CA LYS A 85 35.95 -1.77 22.17
C LYS A 85 34.69 -0.91 22.14
N LEU A 86 33.79 -1.06 23.11
CA LEU A 86 32.54 -0.30 23.19
C LEU A 86 32.79 1.21 23.38
N LYS A 87 33.88 1.58 24.07
CA LYS A 87 34.30 2.99 24.20
C LYS A 87 34.60 3.66 22.86
N GLN A 88 35.07 2.91 21.86
CA GLN A 88 35.33 3.45 20.51
C GLN A 88 34.04 3.82 19.76
N TYR A 89 32.90 3.31 20.22
CA TYR A 89 31.58 3.59 19.67
C TYR A 89 30.80 4.45 20.67
N GLU A 90 31.17 5.73 20.74
CA GLU A 90 30.54 6.68 21.66
C GLU A 90 29.04 6.87 21.40
N SER A 91 28.66 6.79 20.12
CA SER A 91 27.30 6.92 19.65
C SER A 91 26.91 5.77 18.72
N ILE A 92 25.60 5.59 18.54
CA ILE A 92 25.06 4.66 17.54
C ILE A 92 25.57 4.98 16.13
N HIS A 93 25.80 6.26 15.80
CA HIS A 93 26.34 6.67 14.51
C HIS A 93 27.74 6.09 14.27
N LEU A 94 28.63 6.14 15.27
CA LEU A 94 29.97 5.55 15.16
C LEU A 94 29.91 4.02 15.02
N PHE A 95 29.00 3.37 15.73
CA PHE A 95 28.78 1.92 15.58
C PHE A 95 28.30 1.56 14.17
N LEU A 96 27.27 2.24 13.65
CA LEU A 96 26.74 1.99 12.31
C LEU A 96 27.77 2.28 11.22
N ASP A 97 28.60 3.32 11.42
CA ASP A 97 29.70 3.65 10.53
C ASP A 97 30.77 2.54 10.45
N SER A 98 30.96 1.78 11.53
CA SER A 98 31.87 0.62 11.51
C SER A 98 31.38 -0.51 10.59
N LEU A 99 30.07 -0.59 10.33
CA LEU A 99 29.46 -1.63 9.48
C LEU A 99 29.67 -1.38 7.97
N LYS A 100 30.07 -0.16 7.59
CA LYS A 100 30.21 0.28 6.18
C LYS A 100 31.13 -0.61 5.35
N ASN A 101 32.21 -1.10 5.95
CA ASN A 101 33.20 -1.94 5.28
C ASN A 101 32.93 -3.45 5.45
N GLY A 102 31.90 -3.82 6.19
CA GLY A 102 31.52 -5.21 6.47
C GLY A 102 30.19 -5.59 5.81
N PRO A 103 29.18 -6.03 6.58
CA PRO A 103 27.93 -6.56 6.02
C PRO A 103 27.07 -5.51 5.30
N CYS A 104 27.31 -4.23 5.54
CA CYS A 104 26.60 -3.12 4.89
C CYS A 104 27.35 -2.59 3.66
N LYS A 105 28.45 -3.22 3.27
CA LYS A 105 29.19 -2.87 2.05
C LYS A 105 28.34 -3.24 0.84
N ASN A 106 28.22 -2.29 -0.09
CA ASN A 106 27.54 -2.52 -1.36
C ASN A 106 28.55 -3.14 -2.33
N ASN A 107 28.33 -4.39 -2.73
CA ASN A 107 29.19 -5.09 -3.72
C ASN A 107 28.62 -5.00 -5.15
N ASN A 108 27.67 -4.09 -5.40
CA ASN A 108 27.03 -3.96 -6.70
C ASN A 108 27.95 -3.26 -7.72
N ASP A 109 28.81 -4.05 -8.36
CA ASP A 109 29.49 -3.73 -9.63
C ASP A 109 28.63 -4.08 -10.87
N GLU A 110 27.30 -4.20 -10.73
CA GLU A 110 26.40 -4.61 -11.84
C GLU A 110 25.82 -3.45 -12.68
N SER A 111 26.20 -2.20 -12.43
CA SER A 111 25.98 -1.13 -13.41
C SER A 111 27.17 -0.17 -13.39
N GLY A 112 27.92 -0.13 -14.49
CA GLY A 112 29.16 0.63 -14.67
C GLY A 112 29.02 2.16 -14.57
N THR A 113 28.61 2.65 -13.41
CA THR A 113 28.57 4.06 -13.05
C THR A 113 29.36 4.28 -11.78
N VAL A 114 30.55 4.85 -11.96
CA VAL A 114 31.42 5.61 -11.05
C VAL A 114 31.21 5.41 -9.54
N LYS A 115 32.28 4.93 -8.88
CA LYS A 115 32.48 4.97 -7.43
C LYS A 115 32.23 6.38 -6.87
N THR A 116 30.99 6.68 -6.50
CA THR A 116 30.57 7.93 -5.86
C THR A 116 29.68 7.56 -4.68
N GLU A 117 30.04 7.99 -3.46
CA GLU A 117 29.31 8.06 -2.17
C GLU A 117 28.32 6.94 -1.71
N ASN A 118 28.06 5.90 -2.52
CA ASN A 118 27.04 4.87 -2.44
C ASN A 118 27.65 3.45 -2.31
N SER A 119 28.91 3.36 -1.87
CA SER A 119 29.63 2.10 -1.68
C SER A 119 29.18 1.29 -0.45
N HIS A 120 28.24 1.83 0.34
CA HIS A 120 27.73 1.20 1.55
C HIS A 120 26.31 1.68 1.84
N ILE A 121 25.54 0.84 2.56
CA ILE A 121 24.22 1.20 3.07
C ILE A 121 24.41 2.29 4.14
N LYS A 122 23.91 3.49 3.87
CA LYS A 122 23.72 4.54 4.89
C LYS A 122 22.40 4.27 5.58
N PHE A 123 22.35 4.29 6.90
CA PHE A 123 21.13 4.11 7.70
C PHE A 123 20.38 5.45 7.84
N ASP A 124 19.68 5.82 6.78
CA ASP A 124 18.82 6.99 6.67
C ASP A 124 17.41 6.51 6.32
N ASP A 125 16.44 6.82 7.17
CA ASP A 125 15.03 6.45 7.00
C ASP A 125 14.49 6.74 5.59
N ALA A 126 14.89 7.86 5.00
CA ALA A 126 14.40 8.30 3.70
C ALA A 126 15.01 7.51 2.52
N LYS A 127 16.04 6.71 2.76
CA LYS A 127 16.81 6.02 1.70
C LYS A 127 16.99 4.52 1.94
N THR A 128 17.16 4.08 3.17
CA THR A 128 17.43 2.67 3.52
C THR A 128 16.17 1.86 3.60
N PHE A 129 15.15 2.41 4.26
CA PHE A 129 13.92 1.70 4.60
C PHE A 129 12.79 2.06 3.63
N VAL A 130 13.14 2.22 2.36
CA VAL A 130 12.20 2.51 1.27
C VAL A 130 11.96 1.27 0.42
N HIS A 131 10.83 1.23 -0.30
CA HIS A 131 10.58 0.15 -1.24
C HIS A 131 11.54 0.27 -2.44
N THR A 132 11.80 -0.86 -3.10
CA THR A 132 12.64 -0.90 -4.30
C THR A 132 11.98 -0.15 -5.46
N ASN A 133 12.78 0.54 -6.29
CA ASN A 133 12.34 1.16 -7.54
C ASN A 133 11.76 0.15 -8.56
N LEU A 134 12.02 -1.15 -8.38
CA LEU A 134 11.40 -2.22 -9.16
C LEU A 134 9.89 -2.35 -8.90
N CYS A 135 9.41 -1.78 -7.79
CA CYS A 135 8.02 -1.79 -7.37
C CYS A 135 7.31 -0.45 -7.62
N ASP A 136 7.97 0.50 -8.28
CA ASP A 136 7.34 1.76 -8.64
C ASP A 136 6.21 1.54 -9.66
N PRO A 137 5.25 2.47 -9.75
CA PRO A 137 4.26 2.49 -10.82
C PRO A 137 4.88 2.54 -12.21
N CYS A 138 4.09 2.19 -13.23
CA CYS A 138 4.52 2.37 -14.62
C CYS A 138 4.80 3.86 -14.90
N SER A 139 5.92 4.16 -15.55
CA SER A 139 6.28 5.54 -15.93
C SER A 139 5.40 6.09 -17.06
N LYS A 140 4.78 5.19 -17.84
CA LYS A 140 3.87 5.47 -18.95
C LYS A 140 2.79 4.41 -19.02
N PHE A 141 1.62 4.78 -19.55
CA PHE A 141 0.49 3.89 -19.72
C PHE A 141 0.20 3.71 -21.21
N LYS A 142 0.37 2.51 -21.76
CA LYS A 142 0.02 2.27 -23.17
C LYS A 142 -1.49 2.23 -23.35
N ILE A 143 -1.99 2.88 -24.39
CA ILE A 143 -3.41 2.96 -24.73
C ILE A 143 -3.65 2.47 -26.17
N LYS A 144 -4.88 2.05 -26.46
CA LYS A 144 -5.33 1.75 -27.82
C LYS A 144 -6.46 2.70 -28.16
N CYS A 145 -6.24 3.54 -29.16
CA CYS A 145 -7.26 4.43 -29.69
C CYS A 145 -7.40 4.17 -31.19
N GLU A 146 -8.62 4.21 -31.69
CA GLU A 146 -8.93 3.96 -33.10
C GLU A 146 -9.18 5.30 -33.79
N ASN A 147 -8.42 5.57 -34.85
CA ASN A 147 -8.47 6.85 -35.59
C ASN A 147 -8.27 8.09 -34.69
N GLY A 148 -7.46 7.95 -33.64
CA GLY A 148 -7.21 9.03 -32.67
C GLY A 148 -8.31 9.21 -31.63
N TYR A 149 -9.29 8.31 -31.57
CA TYR A 149 -10.37 8.32 -30.60
C TYR A 149 -10.29 7.10 -29.66
N CYS A 150 -10.39 7.33 -28.35
CA CYS A 150 -10.41 6.29 -27.32
C CYS A 150 -11.83 6.15 -26.75
N SER A 151 -12.21 4.96 -26.27
CA SER A 151 -13.45 4.79 -25.49
C SER A 151 -13.40 5.70 -24.27
N GLY A 152 -14.43 6.53 -24.05
CA GLY A 152 -14.45 7.47 -22.93
C GLY A 152 -14.62 6.77 -21.59
N GLY A 153 -14.11 7.38 -20.52
CA GLY A 153 -14.24 6.83 -19.17
C GLY A 153 -15.61 7.04 -18.51
N ASP A 154 -16.50 7.83 -19.11
CA ASP A 154 -17.86 8.15 -18.63
C ASP A 154 -18.90 7.78 -19.72
N GLY A 155 -19.02 6.48 -20.08
CA GLY A 155 -19.95 5.96 -21.09
C GLY A 155 -19.41 5.96 -22.54
N ASP A 156 -20.29 5.66 -23.51
CA ASP A 156 -20.00 5.46 -24.97
C ASP A 156 -19.38 6.67 -25.71
N THR A 157 -18.99 7.73 -25.00
CA THR A 157 -18.49 8.96 -25.60
C THR A 157 -17.02 8.82 -25.96
N LYS A 158 -16.67 8.82 -27.25
CA LYS A 158 -15.28 8.74 -27.69
C LYS A 158 -14.50 10.02 -27.38
N GLU A 159 -13.37 9.93 -26.68
CA GLU A 159 -12.46 11.06 -26.42
C GLU A 159 -11.38 11.15 -27.50
N LYS A 160 -11.16 12.36 -28.04
CA LYS A 160 -10.08 12.62 -28.99
C LYS A 160 -8.75 12.70 -28.26
N CYS A 161 -7.79 11.88 -28.69
CA CYS A 161 -6.46 11.77 -28.11
C CYS A 161 -5.34 11.90 -29.13
N ASP A 162 -5.63 12.57 -30.24
CA ASP A 162 -4.65 13.03 -31.24
C ASP A 162 -3.63 11.95 -31.67
N GLY A 163 -4.07 10.70 -31.75
CA GLY A 163 -3.25 9.57 -32.18
C GLY A 163 -2.21 9.07 -31.18
N LYS A 164 -2.27 9.48 -29.90
CA LYS A 164 -1.35 9.02 -28.86
C LYS A 164 -1.45 7.51 -28.63
N THR A 165 -0.29 6.90 -28.40
CA THR A 165 -0.14 5.47 -28.09
C THR A 165 0.16 5.21 -26.61
N ASP A 166 0.61 6.23 -25.90
CA ASP A 166 0.94 6.20 -24.48
C ASP A 166 0.57 7.51 -23.79
N ILE A 167 0.25 7.40 -22.50
CA ILE A 167 0.02 8.51 -21.59
C ILE A 167 1.27 8.64 -20.71
N SER A 168 1.89 9.80 -20.76
CA SER A 168 3.06 10.21 -19.96
C SER A 168 2.64 11.15 -18.81
N ALA A 169 3.60 11.48 -17.94
CA ALA A 169 3.40 12.44 -16.86
C ALA A 169 2.96 13.82 -17.38
N GLU A 170 3.54 14.25 -18.50
CA GLU A 170 3.26 15.55 -19.14
C GLU A 170 1.81 15.62 -19.65
N ASP A 171 1.27 14.50 -20.13
CA ASP A 171 -0.12 14.41 -20.61
C ASP A 171 -1.13 14.54 -19.48
N ILE A 172 -0.78 14.07 -18.29
CA ILE A 172 -1.67 14.06 -17.12
C ILE A 172 -1.79 15.46 -16.52
N GLU A 173 -0.71 16.25 -16.57
CA GLU A 173 -0.66 17.61 -16.02
C GLU A 173 -1.41 18.63 -16.88
N THR A 174 -1.53 18.37 -18.20
CA THR A 174 -2.06 19.32 -19.18
C THR A 174 -3.58 19.23 -19.40
N ILE A 175 -4.27 18.19 -18.93
CA ILE A 175 -5.71 17.97 -19.20
C ILE A 175 -6.60 18.61 -18.12
N GLY A 176 -7.44 19.57 -18.55
CA GLY A 176 -8.16 20.55 -17.72
C GLY A 176 -9.52 20.16 -17.12
N LYS A 177 -9.80 18.88 -16.84
CA LYS A 177 -10.96 18.54 -15.99
C LYS A 177 -10.55 18.56 -14.51
N SER A 178 -11.34 19.24 -13.68
CA SER A 178 -11.17 19.22 -12.22
C SER A 178 -11.21 17.77 -11.72
N PRO A 179 -10.13 17.28 -11.08
CA PRO A 179 -10.09 15.90 -10.65
C PRO A 179 -11.11 15.67 -9.53
N ALA A 180 -11.81 14.53 -9.58
CA ALA A 180 -12.58 14.11 -8.42
C ALA A 180 -11.60 13.76 -7.29
N GLU A 181 -11.77 14.41 -6.14
CA GLU A 181 -10.97 14.14 -4.96
C GLU A 181 -11.47 12.87 -4.28
N LEU A 182 -10.54 11.94 -4.03
CA LEU A 182 -10.76 10.74 -3.25
C LEU A 182 -9.80 10.74 -2.07
N ILE A 183 -10.35 10.82 -0.86
CA ILE A 183 -9.58 10.74 0.37
C ILE A 183 -9.57 9.29 0.84
N MET A 184 -8.39 8.74 1.19
CA MET A 184 -8.25 7.40 1.76
C MET A 184 -7.57 7.47 3.13
N ARG A 185 -8.18 6.86 4.15
CA ARG A 185 -7.60 6.75 5.50
C ARG A 185 -6.85 5.45 5.63
N ILE A 186 -5.59 5.49 6.02
CA ILE A 186 -4.76 4.28 6.10
C ILE A 186 -4.17 4.19 7.49
N SER A 187 -4.27 3.04 8.14
CA SER A 187 -3.58 2.84 9.41
C SER A 187 -2.07 2.73 9.20
N ASP A 188 -1.36 3.81 9.54
CA ASP A 188 0.07 3.99 9.36
C ASP A 188 0.66 4.88 10.47
N ASN A 189 1.93 4.67 10.80
CA ASN A 189 2.61 5.35 11.92
C ASN A 189 3.60 6.41 11.45
N GLY A 190 3.42 6.90 10.21
CA GLY A 190 4.26 7.97 9.67
C GLY A 190 4.21 9.24 10.53
N SER A 191 5.23 10.09 10.39
CA SER A 191 5.46 11.30 11.20
C SER A 191 4.33 12.35 11.15
N ASN A 192 3.37 12.21 10.23
CA ASN A 192 2.27 13.14 10.01
C ASN A 192 0.94 12.44 10.26
N GLY A 193 0.71 11.99 11.50
CA GLY A 193 -0.58 11.45 11.92
C GLY A 193 -1.69 12.45 11.63
N PHE A 194 -2.75 12.01 10.96
CA PHE A 194 -3.94 12.81 10.72
C PHE A 194 -4.84 12.75 11.94
N GLU A 195 -5.06 13.89 12.58
CA GLU A 195 -5.96 14.03 13.74
C GLU A 195 -7.38 14.49 13.37
N GLY A 196 -7.62 14.86 12.11
CA GLY A 196 -8.97 15.23 11.67
C GLY A 196 -9.92 14.03 11.72
N ASP A 197 -11.22 14.28 11.55
CA ASP A 197 -12.32 13.31 11.53
C ASP A 197 -12.59 12.49 12.81
N GLY A 198 -11.70 12.52 13.80
CA GLY A 198 -11.87 11.84 15.10
C GLY A 198 -11.58 10.34 15.07
N LEU A 199 -11.22 9.75 13.92
CA LEU A 199 -10.85 8.33 13.82
C LEU A 199 -9.59 8.02 14.63
N GLN A 200 -8.57 8.88 14.55
CA GLN A 200 -7.35 8.74 15.34
C GLN A 200 -7.64 8.81 16.85
N GLN A 201 -8.52 9.71 17.28
CA GLN A 201 -8.91 9.82 18.69
C GLN A 201 -9.70 8.58 19.16
N ALA A 202 -10.67 8.14 18.36
CA ALA A 202 -11.51 6.99 18.66
C ALA A 202 -10.70 5.68 18.70
N CYS A 203 -9.73 5.52 17.79
CA CYS A 203 -8.96 4.28 17.62
C CYS A 203 -7.60 4.25 18.34
N GLY A 204 -7.02 5.42 18.62
CA GLY A 204 -5.77 5.56 19.37
C GLY A 204 -5.95 5.15 20.83
N SER A 205 -7.02 5.62 21.47
CA SER A 205 -7.39 5.21 22.84
C SER A 205 -7.63 3.70 22.97
N ALA A 206 -8.08 3.08 21.87
CA ALA A 206 -8.33 1.65 21.76
C ALA A 206 -7.06 0.81 21.44
N ASN A 207 -5.90 1.45 21.21
CA ASN A 207 -4.66 0.80 20.78
C ASN A 207 -4.85 -0.15 19.58
N ILE A 208 -5.72 0.20 18.63
CA ILE A 208 -5.94 -0.57 17.39
C ILE A 208 -5.00 -0.07 16.31
N PHE A 209 -5.05 1.23 16.06
CA PHE A 209 -4.20 1.93 15.12
C PHE A 209 -3.21 2.77 15.91
N LYS A 210 -1.95 2.70 15.50
CA LYS A 210 -0.87 3.50 16.09
C LYS A 210 -0.79 4.90 15.45
N GLY A 211 -1.35 5.04 14.24
CA GLY A 211 -1.60 6.30 13.56
C GLY A 211 -2.58 6.08 12.40
N ILE A 212 -3.10 7.20 11.86
CA ILE A 212 -3.88 7.28 10.63
C ILE A 212 -3.17 8.25 9.69
N ARG A 213 -2.98 7.84 8.44
CA ARG A 213 -2.51 8.69 7.35
C ARG A 213 -3.68 9.00 6.42
N GLU A 214 -3.77 10.26 5.99
CA GLU A 214 -4.70 10.71 4.97
C GLU A 214 -4.01 10.75 3.60
N ASP A 215 -4.42 9.89 2.68
CA ASP A 215 -3.96 9.92 1.30
C ASP A 215 -5.02 10.61 0.43
N LYS A 216 -4.75 11.85 0.01
CA LYS A 216 -5.57 12.59 -0.96
C LYS A 216 -5.19 12.24 -2.39
N TRP A 217 -6.14 11.69 -3.12
CA TRP A 217 -5.99 11.29 -4.52
C TRP A 217 -6.81 12.19 -5.43
N LYS A 218 -6.16 12.64 -6.49
CA LYS A 218 -6.78 13.36 -7.60
C LYS A 218 -6.79 12.45 -8.81
N CYS A 219 -7.97 11.99 -9.22
CA CYS A 219 -8.11 11.18 -10.42
C CYS A 219 -8.82 11.94 -11.54
N ARG A 220 -8.42 11.67 -12.77
CA ARG A 220 -8.99 12.26 -13.99
C ARG A 220 -8.96 11.25 -15.13
N ASN A 221 -9.93 11.35 -16.03
CA ASN A 221 -9.91 10.61 -17.28
C ASN A 221 -8.89 11.25 -18.24
N VAL A 222 -7.96 10.44 -18.73
CA VAL A 222 -6.99 10.79 -19.77
C VAL A 222 -7.06 9.69 -20.82
N CYS A 223 -7.57 10.03 -22.01
CA CYS A 223 -7.65 9.10 -23.14
C CYS A 223 -8.36 7.79 -22.83
N GLY A 224 -9.50 7.88 -22.14
CA GLY A 224 -10.29 6.71 -21.78
C GLY A 224 -9.81 5.96 -20.55
N VAL A 225 -8.72 6.39 -19.91
CA VAL A 225 -8.17 5.77 -18.71
C VAL A 225 -8.24 6.73 -17.54
N HIS A 226 -8.82 6.30 -16.42
CA HIS A 226 -8.77 7.09 -15.20
C HIS A 226 -7.40 6.95 -14.52
N ILE A 227 -6.63 8.04 -14.55
CA ILE A 227 -5.30 8.15 -13.93
C ILE A 227 -5.38 8.97 -12.66
N CYS A 228 -4.74 8.48 -11.60
CA CYS A 228 -4.75 9.03 -10.26
C CYS A 228 -3.34 9.46 -9.81
N LYS A 229 -3.27 10.63 -9.17
CA LYS A 229 -2.06 11.16 -8.50
C LYS A 229 -2.37 11.39 -7.03
N ARG A 230 -1.44 11.00 -6.15
CA ARG A 230 -1.50 11.35 -4.72
C ARG A 230 -0.85 12.72 -4.51
N GLU A 231 -1.50 13.63 -3.79
CA GLU A 231 -1.02 15.02 -3.66
C GLU A 231 0.33 15.15 -2.95
N ASN A 232 0.58 14.32 -1.94
CA ASN A 232 1.77 14.40 -1.07
C ASN A 232 2.86 13.38 -1.43
N GLU A 233 2.78 12.76 -2.61
CA GLU A 233 3.82 11.88 -3.12
C GLU A 233 4.77 12.67 -4.02
N GLY A 234 6.08 12.39 -3.92
CA GLY A 234 7.10 13.07 -4.72
C GLY A 234 6.81 13.03 -6.23
N ASP A 235 7.53 13.86 -6.99
CA ASP A 235 7.15 14.24 -8.35
C ASP A 235 6.80 13.06 -9.27
N LYS A 236 5.66 13.19 -9.96
CA LYS A 236 5.25 12.42 -11.16
C LYS A 236 5.00 10.91 -10.99
N LYS A 237 4.59 10.44 -9.81
CA LYS A 237 4.04 9.07 -9.65
C LYS A 237 2.55 9.04 -9.91
N TYR A 238 2.15 8.24 -10.90
CA TYR A 238 0.77 8.08 -11.33
C TYR A 238 0.39 6.60 -11.29
N ILE A 239 -0.87 6.31 -10.99
CA ILE A 239 -1.44 4.96 -11.06
C ILE A 239 -2.80 5.01 -11.74
N THR A 240 -3.29 3.88 -12.21
CA THR A 240 -4.65 3.76 -12.72
C THR A 240 -5.67 3.66 -11.57
N MET A 241 -6.95 3.97 -11.84
CA MET A 241 -8.04 3.74 -10.88
C MET A 241 -8.15 2.26 -10.48
N LYS A 242 -7.78 1.32 -11.37
CA LYS A 242 -7.70 -0.12 -11.07
C LYS A 242 -6.68 -0.42 -9.97
N GLU A 243 -5.47 0.14 -10.09
CA GLU A 243 -4.42 0.00 -9.07
C GLU A 243 -4.82 0.69 -7.76
N LEU A 244 -5.48 1.85 -7.82
CA LEU A 244 -5.98 2.55 -6.63
C LEU A 244 -7.09 1.76 -5.91
N LEU A 245 -8.02 1.14 -6.64
CA LEU A 245 -9.05 0.25 -6.09
C LEU A 245 -8.41 -0.95 -5.37
N LYS A 246 -7.38 -1.57 -5.97
CA LYS A 246 -6.62 -2.65 -5.34
C LYS A 246 -5.97 -2.19 -4.04
N ARG A 247 -5.28 -1.04 -4.04
CA ARG A 247 -4.67 -0.46 -2.83
C ARG A 247 -5.70 -0.21 -1.74
N TRP A 248 -6.87 0.33 -2.10
CA TRP A 248 -7.96 0.57 -1.15
C TRP A 248 -8.43 -0.72 -0.48
N LEU A 249 -8.68 -1.78 -1.26
CA LEU A 249 -9.08 -3.09 -0.74
C LEU A 249 -7.99 -3.73 0.13
N GLU A 250 -6.71 -3.62 -0.27
CA GLU A 250 -5.59 -4.12 0.54
C GLU A 250 -5.52 -3.46 1.91
N TYR A 251 -5.69 -2.14 1.98
CA TYR A 251 -5.71 -1.42 3.26
C TYR A 251 -6.97 -1.71 4.05
N PHE A 252 -8.13 -1.80 3.40
CA PHE A 252 -9.39 -2.16 4.04
C PHE A 252 -9.29 -3.52 4.75
N PHE A 253 -8.79 -4.56 4.08
CA PHE A 253 -8.66 -5.90 4.69
C PHE A 253 -7.60 -5.93 5.80
N GLN A 254 -6.51 -5.17 5.67
CA GLN A 254 -5.50 -5.05 6.73
C GLN A 254 -6.10 -4.42 8.00
N ASP A 255 -6.81 -3.32 7.86
CA ASP A 255 -7.44 -2.62 8.97
C ASP A 255 -8.55 -3.46 9.60
N TYR A 256 -9.39 -4.09 8.77
CA TYR A 256 -10.42 -5.02 9.22
C TYR A 256 -9.83 -6.15 10.06
N ASN A 257 -8.74 -6.79 9.61
CA ASN A 257 -8.08 -7.85 10.37
C ASN A 257 -7.48 -7.35 11.70
N ARG A 258 -6.95 -6.13 11.74
CA ARG A 258 -6.46 -5.50 12.99
C ARG A 258 -7.60 -5.29 13.97
N ILE A 259 -8.72 -4.74 13.50
CA ILE A 259 -9.94 -4.53 14.30
C ILE A 259 -10.47 -5.87 14.83
N GLN A 260 -10.65 -6.86 13.95
CA GLN A 260 -11.14 -8.19 14.34
C GLN A 260 -10.25 -8.85 15.39
N LYS A 261 -8.92 -8.78 15.25
CA LYS A 261 -7.98 -9.31 16.26
C LYS A 261 -8.17 -8.64 17.63
N LYS A 262 -8.48 -7.34 17.66
CA LYS A 262 -8.73 -6.58 18.88
C LYS A 262 -10.13 -6.81 19.45
N LEU A 263 -11.11 -7.16 18.61
CA LEU A 263 -12.46 -7.53 19.04
C LEU A 263 -12.55 -8.93 19.66
N LYS A 264 -11.73 -9.90 19.21
CA LYS A 264 -11.77 -11.30 19.71
C LYS A 264 -11.78 -11.44 21.24
N PRO A 265 -10.96 -10.71 22.02
CA PRO A 265 -11.02 -10.75 23.48
C PRO A 265 -12.30 -10.12 24.06
N CYS A 266 -12.87 -9.12 23.39
CA CYS A 266 -14.08 -8.43 23.83
C CYS A 266 -15.32 -9.34 23.73
N THR A 267 -15.36 -10.23 22.73
CA THR A 267 -16.46 -11.20 22.54
C THR A 267 -16.40 -12.37 23.53
N LYS A 268 -15.27 -12.57 24.23
CA LYS A 268 -15.06 -13.70 25.16
C LYS A 268 -15.33 -13.37 26.64
N ASN A 269 -15.49 -12.10 26.98
CA ASN A 269 -15.68 -11.67 28.37
C ASN A 269 -17.10 -11.13 28.57
N ASP A 270 -17.96 -11.89 29.26
CA ASP A 270 -19.38 -11.57 29.57
C ASP A 270 -19.59 -10.31 30.43
N LYS A 271 -18.51 -9.63 30.83
CA LYS A 271 -18.59 -8.36 31.56
C LYS A 271 -18.42 -7.18 30.60
N GLY A 272 -19.54 -6.77 30.01
CA GLY A 272 -19.83 -5.47 29.40
C GLY A 272 -18.63 -4.58 29.09
N SER A 273 -17.78 -4.98 28.14
CA SER A 273 -16.73 -4.09 27.67
C SER A 273 -17.36 -3.11 26.69
N LYS A 274 -17.24 -1.80 26.97
CA LYS A 274 -17.29 -0.71 25.98
C LYS A 274 -16.12 -0.85 24.98
N CYS A 275 -15.83 -2.06 24.53
CA CYS A 275 -14.62 -2.41 23.84
C CYS A 275 -14.72 -1.80 22.45
N ILE A 276 -13.97 -0.72 22.24
CA ILE A 276 -13.60 -0.18 20.94
C ILE A 276 -14.76 0.14 19.98
N LYS A 277 -16.02 0.11 20.46
CA LYS A 277 -17.23 0.36 19.67
C LYS A 277 -17.14 1.69 18.93
N GLY A 278 -16.72 2.75 19.65
CA GLY A 278 -16.52 4.06 19.04
C GLY A 278 -15.48 4.06 17.91
N CYS A 279 -14.37 3.33 18.05
CA CYS A 279 -13.40 3.16 16.96
C CYS A 279 -14.00 2.41 15.77
N VAL A 280 -14.70 1.29 16.01
CA VAL A 280 -15.29 0.47 14.95
C VAL A 280 -16.36 1.25 14.19
N GLU A 281 -17.28 1.91 14.90
CA GLU A 281 -18.32 2.73 14.28
C GLU A 281 -17.72 3.86 13.45
N LYS A 282 -16.73 4.58 14.00
CA LYS A 282 -16.04 5.66 13.30
C LYS A 282 -15.27 5.15 12.08
N TRP A 283 -14.57 4.03 12.18
CA TRP A 283 -13.86 3.42 11.06
C TRP A 283 -14.82 2.98 9.95
N ILE A 284 -15.94 2.34 10.29
CA ILE A 284 -16.98 1.94 9.33
C ILE A 284 -17.57 3.18 8.64
N GLU A 285 -17.86 4.24 9.40
CA GLU A 285 -18.38 5.50 8.86
C GLU A 285 -17.44 6.07 7.78
N GLU A 286 -16.15 6.21 8.09
CA GLU A 286 -15.17 6.73 7.13
C GLU A 286 -15.00 5.78 5.94
N LYS A 287 -14.90 4.47 6.14
CA LYS A 287 -14.81 3.50 5.02
C LYS A 287 -16.03 3.47 4.13
N ARG A 288 -17.23 3.71 4.66
CA ARG A 288 -18.45 3.87 3.85
C ARG A 288 -18.40 5.13 3.00
N LYS A 289 -17.90 6.25 3.53
CA LYS A 289 -17.71 7.49 2.74
C LYS A 289 -16.72 7.27 1.61
N GLU A 290 -15.55 6.69 1.90
CA GLU A 290 -14.53 6.38 0.90
C GLU A 290 -15.09 5.48 -0.22
N TRP A 291 -15.75 4.37 0.16
CA TRP A 291 -16.34 3.44 -0.80
C TRP A 291 -17.43 4.08 -1.64
N LYS A 292 -18.30 4.90 -1.02
CA LYS A 292 -19.35 5.63 -1.74
C LYS A 292 -18.74 6.52 -2.82
N THR A 293 -17.69 7.28 -2.50
CA THR A 293 -16.99 8.12 -3.48
C THR A 293 -16.39 7.29 -4.61
N ILE A 294 -15.72 6.17 -4.31
CA ILE A 294 -15.15 5.27 -5.33
C ILE A 294 -16.26 4.73 -6.25
N ASN A 295 -17.34 4.25 -5.64
CA ASN A 295 -18.42 3.60 -6.35
C ASN A 295 -19.23 4.57 -7.21
N ASP A 296 -19.60 5.73 -6.67
CA ASP A 296 -20.45 6.71 -7.35
C ASP A 296 -19.71 7.45 -8.47
N ASN A 297 -18.42 7.77 -8.26
CA ASN A 297 -17.66 8.57 -9.22
C ASN A 297 -17.00 7.73 -10.33
N TYR A 298 -16.74 6.45 -10.08
CA TYR A 298 -15.99 5.58 -11.00
C TYR A 298 -16.77 4.29 -11.32
N LEU A 299 -16.96 3.40 -10.33
CA LEU A 299 -17.41 2.02 -10.62
C LEU A 299 -18.80 1.93 -11.23
N LYS A 300 -19.76 2.76 -10.80
CA LYS A 300 -21.10 2.82 -11.40
C LYS A 300 -21.09 3.27 -12.86
N LYS A 301 -20.14 4.14 -13.21
CA LYS A 301 -20.03 4.71 -14.55
C LYS A 301 -19.32 3.80 -15.53
N TYR A 302 -18.51 2.87 -15.02
CA TYR A 302 -17.81 1.87 -15.82
C TYR A 302 -18.69 0.68 -16.20
N LYS A 303 -19.96 0.66 -15.79
CA LYS A 303 -20.90 -0.40 -16.16
C LYS A 303 -21.46 -0.12 -17.56
N SER A 304 -21.28 -1.07 -18.47
CA SER A 304 -21.87 -1.06 -19.80
C SER A 304 -22.87 -2.21 -19.94
N GLY A 305 -24.17 -1.90 -19.94
CA GLY A 305 -25.24 -2.86 -20.22
C GLY A 305 -25.61 -3.81 -19.06
N ASP A 306 -26.48 -4.78 -19.36
CA ASP A 306 -27.08 -5.75 -18.42
C ASP A 306 -26.14 -6.96 -18.19
N ASP A 307 -24.90 -6.70 -17.79
CA ASP A 307 -23.93 -7.71 -17.40
C ASP A 307 -24.23 -8.20 -15.97
N GLY A 308 -25.29 -9.01 -15.89
CA GLY A 308 -25.74 -9.70 -14.70
C GLY A 308 -24.63 -10.54 -14.06
N GLY A 309 -24.06 -10.01 -12.98
CA GLY A 309 -23.56 -10.83 -11.88
C GLY A 309 -22.07 -10.71 -11.57
N ASN A 310 -21.78 -9.86 -10.57
CA ASN A 310 -20.66 -10.01 -9.62
C ASN A 310 -19.25 -9.56 -10.06
N ASN A 311 -19.12 -8.32 -10.54
CA ASN A 311 -17.86 -7.76 -11.02
C ASN A 311 -16.82 -7.56 -9.87
N LEU A 312 -17.25 -7.08 -8.68
CA LEU A 312 -16.37 -6.98 -7.50
C LEU A 312 -15.92 -8.35 -6.98
N THR A 313 -16.76 -9.38 -7.14
CA THR A 313 -16.41 -10.75 -6.77
C THR A 313 -15.19 -11.23 -7.55
N ASN A 314 -15.20 -11.07 -8.87
CA ASN A 314 -14.10 -11.51 -9.74
C ASN A 314 -12.78 -10.81 -9.36
N PHE A 315 -12.87 -9.53 -9.00
CA PHE A 315 -11.71 -8.78 -8.52
C PHE A 315 -11.21 -9.29 -7.16
N LEU A 316 -12.12 -9.60 -6.22
CA LEU A 316 -11.77 -10.19 -4.93
C LEU A 316 -11.17 -11.60 -5.07
N GLU A 317 -11.61 -12.40 -6.03
CA GLU A 317 -11.03 -13.72 -6.32
C GLU A 317 -9.56 -13.62 -6.72
N GLN A 318 -9.20 -12.64 -7.54
CA GLN A 318 -7.80 -12.39 -7.90
C GLN A 318 -6.97 -11.93 -6.69
N LEU A 319 -7.62 -11.24 -5.75
CA LEU A 319 -7.03 -10.84 -4.49
C LEU A 319 -7.00 -11.95 -3.43
N GLN A 320 -7.45 -13.18 -3.71
CA GLN A 320 -7.34 -14.30 -2.74
C GLN A 320 -5.87 -14.63 -2.41
N SER A 321 -4.94 -14.40 -3.34
CA SER A 321 -3.51 -14.50 -3.01
C SER A 321 -3.07 -13.50 -1.92
N LEU A 322 -3.92 -12.52 -1.56
CA LEU A 322 -3.73 -11.70 -0.39
C LEU A 322 -4.09 -12.49 0.88
N THR A 323 -3.05 -12.87 1.62
CA THR A 323 -3.14 -13.39 2.99
C THR A 323 -4.05 -12.63 3.97
N GLU A 324 -4.44 -11.38 3.68
CA GLU A 324 -5.40 -10.66 4.52
C GLU A 324 -6.84 -11.02 4.17
N LEU A 325 -7.18 -11.16 2.88
CA LEU A 325 -8.51 -11.58 2.45
C LEU A 325 -8.79 -13.01 2.93
N ASP A 326 -7.81 -13.92 2.83
CA ASP A 326 -7.93 -15.27 3.36
C ASP A 326 -8.29 -15.28 4.85
N LYS A 327 -7.60 -14.46 5.67
CA LYS A 327 -7.89 -14.34 7.11
C LYS A 327 -9.30 -13.80 7.37
N VAL A 328 -9.80 -12.90 6.52
CA VAL A 328 -11.17 -12.36 6.62
C VAL A 328 -12.19 -13.44 6.29
N MET A 329 -11.90 -14.27 5.29
CA MET A 329 -12.79 -15.33 4.84
C MET A 329 -12.91 -16.47 5.86
N GLN A 330 -11.86 -16.75 6.65
CA GLN A 330 -11.89 -17.83 7.63
C GLN A 330 -13.10 -17.74 8.60
N PRO A 331 -13.81 -18.86 8.86
CA PRO A 331 -13.45 -20.24 8.51
C PRO A 331 -13.89 -20.71 7.12
N CYS A 332 -14.37 -19.81 6.24
CA CYS A 332 -14.81 -20.18 4.91
C CYS A 332 -13.62 -20.60 4.04
N GLU A 333 -13.76 -21.73 3.36
CA GLU A 333 -12.78 -22.27 2.42
C GLU A 333 -12.86 -21.62 1.03
N SER A 334 -13.96 -20.93 0.73
CA SER A 334 -14.16 -20.26 -0.56
C SER A 334 -14.87 -18.93 -0.39
N LEU A 335 -14.62 -18.03 -1.35
CA LEU A 335 -15.22 -16.70 -1.35
C LEU A 335 -16.75 -16.77 -1.51
N ASP A 336 -17.27 -17.77 -2.22
CA ASP A 336 -18.71 -17.98 -2.35
C ASP A 336 -19.37 -18.39 -1.04
N LYS A 337 -18.74 -19.29 -0.27
CA LYS A 337 -19.19 -19.62 1.09
C LYS A 337 -19.19 -18.37 1.98
N PHE A 338 -18.13 -17.56 1.90
CA PHE A 338 -18.03 -16.32 2.66
C PHE A 338 -19.14 -15.30 2.29
N LYS A 339 -19.42 -15.11 1.00
CA LYS A 339 -20.53 -14.26 0.54
C LYS A 339 -21.88 -14.75 1.01
N ALA A 340 -22.13 -16.06 0.93
CA ALA A 340 -23.39 -16.65 1.38
C ALA A 340 -23.63 -16.35 2.87
N LEU A 341 -22.59 -16.48 3.71
CA LEU A 341 -22.69 -16.11 5.12
C LEU A 341 -22.99 -14.62 5.34
N LEU A 342 -22.36 -13.72 4.58
CA LEU A 342 -22.65 -12.28 4.68
C LEU A 342 -24.12 -11.98 4.34
N LYS A 343 -24.67 -12.63 3.30
CA LYS A 343 -26.09 -12.49 2.93
C LYS A 343 -27.04 -13.02 4.00
N CYS A 344 -26.66 -14.07 4.72
CA CYS A 344 -27.43 -14.58 5.86
C CYS A 344 -27.43 -13.59 7.03
N ASN A 345 -26.32 -12.90 7.30
CA ASN A 345 -26.26 -11.89 8.36
C ASN A 345 -27.05 -10.61 8.02
N ASP A 346 -27.14 -10.23 6.74
CA ASP A 346 -27.95 -9.07 6.31
C ASP A 346 -29.45 -9.33 6.43
N THR A 347 -29.90 -10.58 6.30
CA THR A 347 -31.33 -10.95 6.35
C THR A 347 -31.91 -11.08 7.76
N ASP A 348 -31.08 -11.17 8.80
CA ASP A 348 -31.53 -11.21 10.21
C ASP A 348 -31.81 -9.82 10.82
N SER A 349 -31.64 -8.73 10.06
CA SER A 349 -31.96 -7.36 10.52
C SER A 349 -33.39 -6.89 10.21
N SER A 350 -34.19 -7.69 9.49
CA SER A 350 -35.55 -7.31 9.06
C SER A 350 -36.70 -8.09 9.73
N LYS A 351 -36.47 -8.66 10.91
CA LYS A 351 -37.55 -9.18 11.76
C LYS A 351 -37.37 -8.75 13.21
N LYS A 352 -37.92 -7.59 13.54
CA LYS A 352 -38.57 -7.34 14.83
C LYS A 352 -39.86 -6.59 14.61
#